data_AF-K0RB35-F1
#
_entry.id   AF-K0RB35-F1
#
_cell.length_a   1.000
_cell.length_b   1.000
_cell.length_c   1.000
_cell.angle_alpha   90.00
_cell.angle_beta   90.00
_cell.angle_gamma   90.00
#
_symmetry.space_group_name_H-M   'P 1'
#
loop_
_entity.id
_entity.type
_entity.pdbx_description
1 polymer ?
#
loop_
_entity_poly.entity_id
_entity_poly.type
_entity_poly.pdbx_seq_one_letter_code
_entity_poly.pdbx_strand_id
1 'polypeptide(L)'
;MDDSRSGINTSGFCFWNLVIVDADGKVGVVLGAMTMSASAEAITWVLQCLKEMSGFDLSGITVVMSDLGATEDAIKSALPSVKACLVCTWHIMAIDFPTNLH
;
A
#
# COMPACT_ATOMS: atom_id res chain seq x y z
N MET A 1 10.36 -24.78 5.29
CA MET A 1 9.27 -24.77 4.30
C MET A 1 9.22 -23.35 3.80
N ASP A 2 9.68 -23.14 2.57
CA ASP A 2 9.94 -21.82 1.99
C ASP A 2 8.59 -21.17 1.67
N ASP A 3 8.20 -20.17 2.47
CA ASP A 3 6.91 -19.52 2.33
C ASP A 3 7.03 -18.39 1.31
N SER A 4 7.13 -18.75 0.03
CA SER A 4 7.21 -17.83 -1.11
C SER A 4 5.90 -17.07 -1.36
N ARG A 5 5.09 -16.82 -0.32
CA ARG A 5 3.72 -16.29 -0.38
C ARG A 5 3.60 -14.79 -0.12
N SER A 6 4.68 -14.04 0.03
CA SER A 6 4.53 -12.62 0.39
C SER A 6 5.73 -11.76 0.02
N GLY A 7 5.96 -11.50 -1.28
CA GLY A 7 6.85 -10.43 -1.73
C GLY A 7 8.32 -10.46 -1.25
N ILE A 8 8.74 -11.49 -0.50
CA ILE A 8 10.05 -11.67 0.12
C ILE A 8 10.84 -12.61 -0.77
N ASN A 9 11.87 -12.09 -1.44
CA ASN A 9 12.79 -12.98 -2.17
C ASN A 9 13.64 -13.80 -1.19
N THR A 10 14.33 -14.83 -1.69
CA THR A 10 15.27 -15.66 -0.90
C THR A 10 16.39 -14.88 -0.20
N SER A 11 16.50 -13.58 -0.49
CA SER A 11 17.45 -12.65 0.09
C SER A 11 16.84 -11.74 1.18
N GLY A 12 15.56 -11.90 1.52
CA GLY A 12 14.90 -11.20 2.63
C GLY A 12 14.29 -9.83 2.31
N PHE A 13 14.06 -9.50 1.03
CA PHE A 13 13.52 -8.19 0.63
C PHE A 13 12.05 -8.23 0.26
N CYS A 14 11.24 -7.31 0.80
CA CYS A 14 9.86 -7.04 0.38
C CYS A 14 9.83 -6.08 -0.81
N PHE A 15 9.18 -6.50 -1.90
CA PHE A 15 8.87 -5.63 -3.04
C PHE A 15 7.46 -5.05 -2.90
N TRP A 16 7.35 -3.75 -3.13
CA TRP A 16 6.10 -3.02 -3.09
C TRP A 16 5.79 -2.46 -4.47
N ASN A 17 4.61 -2.78 -4.97
CA ASN A 17 3.99 -2.06 -6.07
C ASN A 17 2.74 -1.39 -5.52
N LEU A 18 2.78 -0.07 -5.42
CA LEU A 18 1.63 0.72 -5.01
C LEU A 18 0.91 1.17 -6.26
N VAL A 19 -0.39 0.90 -6.33
CA VAL A 19 -1.26 1.32 -7.42
C VAL A 19 -2.39 2.13 -6.80
N ILE A 20 -2.55 3.36 -7.26
CA ILE A 20 -3.64 4.22 -6.84
C ILE A 20 -4.73 4.19 -7.89
N VAL A 21 -5.94 3.88 -7.45
CA VAL A 21 -7.15 3.95 -8.27
C VAL A 21 -7.94 5.16 -7.80
N ASP A 22 -8.26 6.07 -8.72
CA ASP A 22 -9.09 7.23 -8.42
C ASP A 22 -10.58 6.86 -8.38
N ALA A 23 -11.42 7.83 -8.00
CA ALA A 23 -12.87 7.64 -7.87
C ALA A 23 -13.58 7.29 -9.20
N ASP A 24 -12.95 7.57 -10.35
CA ASP A 24 -13.45 7.19 -11.67
C ASP A 24 -13.01 5.76 -12.08
N GLY A 25 -12.28 5.07 -11.20
CA GLY A 25 -11.71 3.75 -11.47
C GLY A 25 -10.46 3.80 -12.35
N LYS A 26 -9.87 4.97 -12.58
CA LYS A 26 -8.64 5.09 -13.37
C LYS A 26 -7.42 4.88 -12.48
N VAL A 27 -6.41 4.23 -13.04
CA VAL A 27 -5.11 4.07 -12.38
C VAL A 27 -4.31 5.35 -12.54
N GLY A 28 -4.02 6.03 -11.43
CA GLY A 28 -3.41 7.36 -11.43
C GLY A 28 -1.92 7.38 -11.14
N VAL A 29 -1.45 6.58 -10.17
CA VAL A 29 -0.04 6.62 -9.73
C VAL A 29 0.45 5.21 -9.41
N VAL A 30 1.67 4.91 -9.87
CA VAL A 30 2.38 3.68 -9.55
C VAL A 30 3.73 3.99 -8.93
N LEU A 31 4.00 3.45 -7.74
CA LEU A 31 5.32 3.51 -7.10
C LEU A 31 5.83 2.08 -6.89
N GLY A 32 7.06 1.82 -7.34
CA GLY A 32 7.84 0.66 -6.97
C GLY A 32 8.76 0.99 -5.81
N ALA A 33 8.75 0.19 -4.73
CA ALA A 33 9.67 0.34 -3.61
C ALA A 33 10.19 -1.02 -3.12
N MET A 34 11.29 -1.01 -2.38
CA MET A 34 11.89 -2.21 -1.79
C MET A 34 12.26 -1.94 -0.34
N THR A 35 11.92 -2.85 0.57
CA THR A 35 12.25 -2.77 2.00
C THR A 35 12.78 -4.11 2.50
N MET A 36 13.37 -4.11 3.69
CA MET A 36 13.86 -5.34 4.34
C MET A 36 12.75 -6.15 5.04
N SER A 37 11.54 -5.60 5.15
CA SER A 37 10.40 -6.25 5.81
C SER A 37 9.07 -5.58 5.44
N ALA A 38 7.96 -6.25 5.77
CA ALA A 38 6.59 -5.72 5.65
C ALA A 38 6.08 -5.03 6.93
N SER A 39 6.99 -4.48 7.75
CA SER A 39 6.63 -3.82 9.01
C SER A 39 5.83 -2.52 8.81
N ALA A 40 5.20 -2.03 9.88
CA ALA A 40 4.52 -0.73 9.88
C ALA A 40 5.45 0.43 9.53
N GLU A 41 6.71 0.38 9.96
CA GLU A 41 7.74 1.37 9.64
C GLU A 41 8.05 1.34 8.13
N ALA A 42 8.19 0.16 7.54
CA ALA A 42 8.40 -0.01 6.12
C ALA A 42 7.22 0.53 5.30
N ILE A 43 6.00 0.21 5.69
CA ILE A 43 4.77 0.71 5.03
C ILE A 43 4.70 2.24 5.11
N THR A 44 4.95 2.79 6.30
CA THR A 44 4.97 4.25 6.52
C THR A 44 5.99 4.93 5.63
N TRP A 45 7.21 4.37 5.54
CA TRP A 45 8.27 4.88 4.69
C TRP A 45 7.87 4.85 3.20
N VAL A 46 7.32 3.74 2.70
CA VAL A 46 6.90 3.63 1.30
C VAL A 46 5.80 4.66 0.96
N LEU A 47 4.84 4.86 1.86
CA LEU A 47 3.78 5.86 1.70
C LEU A 47 4.33 7.29 1.73
N GLN A 48 5.31 7.57 2.59
CA GLN A 48 6.01 8.87 2.60
C GLN A 48 6.74 9.11 1.27
N CYS A 49 7.45 8.12 0.74
CA CYS A 49 8.07 8.22 -0.58
C CYS A 49 7.04 8.53 -1.67
N LEU A 50 5.87 7.87 -1.64
CA LEU A 50 4.78 8.16 -2.57
C LEU A 50 4.35 9.63 -2.48
N LYS A 51 4.07 10.12 -1.27
CA LYS A 51 3.66 11.51 -1.05
C LYS A 51 4.73 12.50 -1.53
N GLU A 52 5.99 12.29 -1.20
CA GLU A 52 7.08 13.19 -1.56
C GLU A 52 7.39 13.20 -3.06
N MET A 53 7.36 12.02 -3.71
CA MET A 53 7.72 11.91 -5.12
C MET A 53 6.59 12.32 -6.08
N SER A 54 5.33 12.07 -5.72
CA SER A 54 4.19 12.34 -6.60
C SER A 54 3.37 13.57 -6.19
N GLY A 55 3.60 14.11 -4.98
CA GLY A 55 2.72 15.14 -4.40
C GLY A 55 1.33 14.62 -4.03
N PHE A 56 1.13 13.29 -4.04
CA PHE A 56 -0.17 12.68 -3.83
C PHE A 56 -0.64 12.84 -2.39
N ASP A 57 -1.91 13.22 -2.23
CA ASP A 57 -2.52 13.36 -0.91
C ASP A 57 -3.04 12.02 -0.41
N LEU A 58 -2.39 11.50 0.64
CA LEU A 58 -2.75 10.26 1.29
C LEU A 58 -3.98 10.39 2.19
N SER A 59 -4.42 11.62 2.53
CA SER A 59 -5.48 11.84 3.51
C SER A 59 -6.87 11.39 3.03
N GLY A 60 -7.08 11.36 1.72
CA GLY A 60 -8.35 10.93 1.13
C GLY A 60 -8.49 9.41 0.99
N ILE A 61 -7.44 8.65 1.28
CA ILE A 61 -7.44 7.19 1.14
C ILE A 61 -8.43 6.59 2.13
N THR A 62 -9.38 5.79 1.65
CA THR A 62 -10.37 5.13 2.54
C THR A 62 -10.37 3.63 2.46
N VAL A 63 -9.86 3.06 1.39
CA VAL A 63 -9.74 1.62 1.21
C VAL A 63 -8.33 1.30 0.75
N VAL A 64 -7.75 0.27 1.36
CA VAL A 64 -6.47 -0.30 0.95
C VAL A 64 -6.65 -1.79 0.75
N MET A 65 -6.18 -2.31 -0.37
CA MET A 65 -5.98 -3.74 -0.57
C MET A 65 -4.49 -4.01 -0.43
N SER A 66 -4.09 -4.98 0.39
CA SER A 66 -2.68 -5.32 0.56
C SER A 66 -2.50 -6.83 0.70
N ASP A 67 -1.30 -7.30 0.38
CA ASP A 67 -0.91 -8.69 0.64
C ASP A 67 -0.92 -9.02 2.14
N LEU A 68 -1.02 -10.31 2.48
CA LEU A 68 -1.06 -10.86 3.84
C LEU A 68 0.18 -10.51 4.68
N GLY A 69 1.27 -10.09 4.04
CA GLY A 69 2.47 -9.62 4.72
C GLY A 69 2.30 -8.28 5.46
N ALA A 70 1.35 -7.44 5.06
CA ALA A 70 1.04 -6.19 5.75
C ALA A 70 -0.18 -6.37 6.65
N THR A 71 -0.02 -6.10 7.94
CA THR A 71 -1.14 -6.20 8.89
C THR A 71 -2.06 -4.99 8.79
N GLU A 72 -3.35 -5.19 9.06
CA GLU A 72 -4.34 -4.10 9.13
C GLU A 72 -3.92 -3.02 10.13
N ASP A 73 -3.36 -3.40 11.27
CA ASP A 73 -2.85 -2.46 12.29
C ASP A 73 -1.72 -1.59 11.74
N ALA A 74 -0.79 -2.18 10.99
CA ALA A 74 0.32 -1.45 10.37
C ALA A 74 -0.17 -0.44 9.33
N ILE A 75 -1.16 -0.84 8.51
CA ILE A 75 -1.78 0.03 7.50
C ILE A 75 -2.54 1.18 8.17
N LYS A 76 -3.37 0.90 9.19
CA LYS A 76 -4.14 1.94 9.89
C LYS A 76 -3.26 2.88 10.70
N SER A 77 -2.12 2.40 11.21
CA SER A 77 -1.13 3.26 11.87
C SER A 77 -0.51 4.27 10.88
N ALA A 78 -0.28 3.85 9.63
CA ALA A 78 0.30 4.71 8.60
C ALA A 78 -0.74 5.58 7.87
N LEU A 79 -1.98 5.08 7.73
CA LEU A 79 -3.11 5.70 7.04
C LEU A 79 -4.37 5.67 7.93
N PRO A 80 -4.48 6.60 8.89
CA PRO A 80 -5.60 6.62 9.85
C PRO A 80 -6.99 6.82 9.21
N SER A 81 -7.04 7.33 7.97
CA SER A 81 -8.27 7.54 7.20
C SER A 81 -8.86 6.26 6.60
N VAL A 82 -8.09 5.17 6.57
CA VAL A 82 -8.50 3.88 6.00
C VAL A 82 -9.60 3.24 6.83
N LYS A 83 -10.74 2.99 6.20
CA LYS A 83 -11.92 2.34 6.78
C LYS A 83 -11.95 0.85 6.49
N ALA A 84 -11.35 0.41 5.37
CA ALA A 84 -11.31 -0.99 4.98
C ALA A 84 -9.91 -1.40 4.52
N CYS A 85 -9.42 -2.50 5.09
CA CYS A 85 -8.23 -3.21 4.63
C CYS A 85 -8.68 -4.54 4.02
N LEU A 86 -8.40 -4.75 2.73
CA LEU A 86 -8.76 -5.97 2.00
C LEU A 86 -7.50 -6.75 1.66
N VAL A 87 -7.64 -8.07 1.47
CA VAL A 87 -6.54 -8.91 1.02
C VAL A 87 -6.39 -8.77 -0.50
N CYS A 88 -5.21 -8.38 -0.95
CA CYS A 88 -4.90 -8.32 -2.38
C CYS A 88 -4.53 -9.71 -2.91
N THR A 89 -5.24 -10.18 -3.93
CA THR A 89 -4.95 -11.45 -4.60
C THR A 89 -3.74 -11.39 -5.53
N TRP A 90 -3.26 -10.18 -5.84
CA TRP A 90 -2.18 -9.92 -6.81
C TRP A 90 -0.86 -9.48 -6.14
N HIS A 91 -0.79 -9.42 -4.81
CA HIS A 91 0.36 -8.88 -4.05
C HIS A 91 0.67 -7.39 -4.35
N ILE A 92 -0.36 -6.60 -4.66
CA ILE A 92 -0.29 -5.16 -5.00
C ILE A 92 -0.99 -4.37 -3.90
N MET A 93 -0.41 -3.26 -3.45
CA MET A 93 -1.14 -2.33 -2.59
C MET A 93 -2.05 -1.46 -3.47
N ALA A 94 -3.37 -1.71 -3.45
CA ALA A 94 -4.36 -0.93 -4.22
C ALA A 94 -5.12 0.01 -3.30
N ILE A 95 -5.23 1.28 -3.69
CA ILE A 95 -5.74 2.36 -2.84
C ILE A 95 -6.97 2.99 -3.50
N ASP A 96 -8.10 3.06 -2.79
CA ASP A 96 -9.40 3.54 -3.31
C ASP A 96 -10.04 4.65 -2.44
N PHE A 97 -10.80 5.55 -3.10
CA PHE A 97 -11.28 6.84 -2.61
C PHE A 97 -12.81 6.98 -2.75
N PRO A 98 -13.52 7.59 -1.77
CA PRO A 98 -14.93 7.93 -1.93
C PRO A 98 -15.11 9.18 -2.78
N THR A 99 -16.22 9.22 -3.51
CA THR A 99 -16.62 10.18 -4.55
C THR A 99 -16.79 11.66 -4.16
N ASN A 100 -16.26 12.16 -3.02
CA ASN A 100 -16.60 13.51 -2.53
C ASN A 100 -15.41 14.33 -1.98
N LEU A 101 -14.33 14.49 -2.74
CA LEU A 101 -13.32 15.53 -2.46
C LEU A 101 -13.41 16.59 -3.56
N HIS A 102 -14.05 17.71 -3.20
CA HIS A 102 -14.08 18.96 -3.98
C HIS A 102 -12.84 19.80 -3.69
#